data_AF-A0A925WGZ3-F1
#
_entry.id   AF-A0A925WGZ3-F1
#
_cell.length_a   1.000
_cell.length_b   1.000
_cell.length_c   1.000
_cell.angle_alpha   90.00
_cell.angle_beta   90.00
_cell.angle_gamma   90.00
#
_symmetry.space_group_name_H-M   'P 1'
#
loop_
_entity.id
_entity.type
_entity.pdbx_description
1 polymer ?
#
loop_
_entity_poly.entity_id
_entity_poly.type
_entity_poly.pdbx_seq_one_letter_code
_entity_poly.pdbx_strand_id
1 'polypeptide(L)'
;AQKTDAKQTNKKLLLSDDATADTKPQLEIYADYVKCTHGATIGQLNDESIFYLRSRGLSTDTARQMLIHAFAGEIIERIRCEAVREELDKIVWDRLEANPHLIVSK
;
A
#
# COMPACT_ATOMS: atom_id res chain seq x y z
N ALA A 1 11.27 -7.22 28.81
CA ALA A 1 11.91 -7.71 27.58
C ALA A 1 13.15 -6.85 27.32
N GLN A 2 14.35 -7.40 27.48
CA GLN A 2 15.61 -6.67 27.24
C GLN A 2 16.13 -7.05 25.84
N LYS A 3 16.75 -6.10 25.14
CA LYS A 3 17.29 -6.24 23.77
C LYS A 3 16.26 -6.45 22.65
N THR A 4 15.02 -6.04 22.85
CA THR A 4 13.99 -6.11 21.79
C THR A 4 14.30 -5.12 20.66
N ASP A 5 14.26 -5.59 19.41
CA ASP A 5 14.26 -4.76 18.19
C ASP A 5 12.87 -4.89 17.54
N ALA A 6 12.11 -3.78 17.53
CA ALA A 6 10.76 -3.74 16.99
C ALA A 6 10.62 -2.62 15.96
N LYS A 7 9.98 -2.92 14.83
CA LYS A 7 9.73 -1.97 13.75
C LYS A 7 8.27 -2.04 13.31
N GLN A 8 7.62 -0.89 13.28
CA GLN A 8 6.25 -0.76 12.77
C GLN A 8 6.22 0.21 11.59
N THR A 9 5.73 -0.26 10.44
CA THR A 9 5.56 0.59 9.25
C THR A 9 4.10 0.57 8.82
N ASN A 10 3.50 1.74 8.64
CA ASN A 10 2.16 1.91 8.12
C ASN A 10 2.20 2.81 6.87
N LYS A 11 2.14 2.21 5.69
CA LYS A 11 2.00 2.96 4.43
C LYS A 11 0.53 2.96 4.03
N LYS A 12 -0.01 4.11 3.66
CA LYS A 12 -1.36 4.26 3.12
C LYS A 12 -1.34 4.96 1.78
N LEU A 13 -2.12 4.42 0.84
CA LEU A 13 -2.36 5.01 -0.47
C LEU A 13 -3.84 5.40 -0.57
N LEU A 14 -4.11 6.69 -0.74
CA LEU A 14 -5.44 7.22 -0.99
C LEU A 14 -5.74 7.10 -2.49
N LEU A 15 -6.89 6.52 -2.83
CA LEU A 15 -7.25 6.19 -4.22
C LEU A 15 -8.21 7.21 -4.85
N SER A 16 -8.79 8.09 -4.05
CA SER A 16 -9.70 9.17 -4.47
C SER A 16 -9.48 10.42 -3.61
N ASP A 17 -9.98 11.56 -4.07
CA ASP A 17 -9.84 12.84 -3.37
C ASP A 17 -10.67 12.90 -2.08
N ASP A 18 -11.81 12.22 -2.06
CA ASP A 18 -12.67 12.11 -0.87
C ASP A 18 -12.17 11.05 0.14
N ALA A 19 -11.09 10.33 -0.17
CA ALA A 19 -10.58 9.29 0.71
C ALA A 19 -9.85 9.91 1.91
N THR A 20 -10.20 9.43 3.09
CA THR A 20 -9.54 9.81 4.35
C THR A 20 -8.93 8.58 5.00
N ALA A 21 -7.83 8.77 5.73
CA ALA A 21 -7.22 7.68 6.46
C ALA A 21 -6.48 8.17 7.70
N ASP A 22 -6.94 7.73 8.87
CA ASP A 22 -6.34 8.10 10.15
C ASP A 22 -5.25 7.12 10.58
N THR A 23 -4.25 7.62 11.29
CA THR A 23 -3.16 6.80 11.83
C THR A 23 -2.75 7.29 13.20
N LYS A 24 -2.66 6.36 14.17
CA LYS A 24 -2.13 6.65 15.49
C LYS A 24 -1.19 5.51 15.91
N PRO A 25 0.07 5.48 15.44
CA PRO A 25 1.04 4.52 15.92
C PRO A 25 1.30 4.78 17.41
N GLN A 26 1.26 3.73 18.23
CA GLN A 26 1.54 3.81 19.67
C GLN A 26 2.48 2.67 20.05
N LEU A 27 3.46 2.97 20.91
CA LEU A 27 4.39 2.02 21.48
C LEU A 27 4.47 2.28 22.99
N GLU A 28 4.28 1.24 23.77
CA GLU A 28 4.49 1.27 25.23
C GLU A 28 5.77 0.50 25.54
N ILE A 29 6.81 1.21 26.00
CA ILE A 29 8.14 0.66 26.22
C ILE A 29 8.41 0.63 27.72
N TYR A 30 8.50 -0.57 28.28
CA TYR A 30 8.73 -0.81 29.71
C TYR A 30 10.16 -1.29 30.03
N ALA A 31 11.09 -1.22 29.08
CA ALA A 31 12.45 -1.73 29.24
C ALA A 31 13.49 -0.78 28.66
N ASP A 32 14.62 -0.66 29.35
CA ASP A 32 15.63 0.39 29.08
C ASP A 32 16.55 0.08 27.89
N TYR A 33 16.72 -1.20 27.56
CA TYR A 33 17.63 -1.65 26.49
C TYR A 33 16.83 -2.19 25.29
N VAL A 34 16.15 -1.32 24.56
CA VAL A 34 15.38 -1.68 23.35
C VAL A 34 15.65 -0.73 22.20
N LYS A 35 15.42 -1.21 20.97
CA LYS A 35 15.32 -0.37 19.77
C LYS A 35 13.91 -0.52 19.22
N CYS A 36 13.16 0.57 19.18
CA CYS A 36 11.81 0.56 18.64
C CYS A 36 11.62 1.74 17.70
N THR A 37 11.18 1.48 16.46
CA THR A 37 10.83 2.54 15.51
C THR A 37 9.42 2.33 14.98
N HIS A 38 8.70 3.44 14.77
CA HIS A 38 7.47 3.44 14.00
C HIS A 38 7.55 4.50 12.91
N GLY A 39 6.95 4.23 11.76
CA GLY A 39 6.82 5.17 10.67
C GLY A 39 5.45 5.02 10.01
N ALA A 40 4.80 6.14 9.74
CA ALA A 40 3.56 6.15 8.98
C ALA A 40 3.66 7.15 7.82
N THR A 41 3.24 6.75 6.63
CA THR A 41 3.14 7.60 5.45
C THR A 41 1.75 7.51 4.87
N ILE A 42 1.24 8.64 4.39
CA ILE A 42 -0.03 8.74 3.66
C ILE A 42 0.27 9.53 2.40
N GLY A 43 -0.17 9.03 1.25
CA GLY A 43 0.00 9.70 -0.03
C GLY A 43 -1.02 9.23 -1.06
N GLN A 44 -1.04 9.90 -2.21
CA GLN A 44 -1.80 9.51 -3.39
C GLN A 44 -0.86 8.90 -4.43
N LEU A 45 -1.42 8.42 -5.55
CA LEU A 45 -0.62 7.98 -6.69
C LEU A 45 0.23 9.14 -7.21
N ASN A 46 1.48 8.86 -7.56
CA ASN A 46 2.37 9.87 -8.10
C ASN A 46 2.04 10.14 -9.58
N ASP A 47 1.57 11.36 -9.87
CA ASP A 47 1.23 11.79 -11.23
C ASP A 47 2.41 11.73 -12.20
N GLU A 48 3.64 11.94 -11.73
CA GLU A 48 4.84 11.79 -12.56
C GLU A 48 5.06 10.33 -12.96
N SER A 49 4.76 9.38 -12.07
CA SER A 49 4.82 7.95 -12.37
C SER A 49 3.72 7.55 -13.36
N ILE A 50 2.51 8.08 -13.20
CA ILE A 50 1.42 7.90 -14.15
C ILE A 50 1.80 8.48 -15.51
N PHE A 51 2.31 9.71 -15.56
CA PHE A 51 2.75 10.37 -16.78
C PHE A 51 3.85 9.57 -17.48
N TYR A 52 4.84 9.07 -16.73
CA TYR A 52 5.90 8.24 -17.26
C TYR A 52 5.36 6.96 -17.91
N LEU A 53 4.48 6.23 -17.22
CA LEU A 53 3.85 5.02 -17.77
C LEU A 53 3.01 5.32 -19.01
N ARG A 54 2.26 6.43 -19.01
CA ARG A 54 1.50 6.90 -20.17
C ARG A 54 2.39 7.25 -21.36
N SER A 55 3.55 7.86 -21.13
CA SER A 55 4.54 8.16 -22.18
C SER A 55 5.08 6.89 -22.88
N ARG A 56 4.97 5.73 -22.21
CA ARG A 56 5.33 4.42 -22.74
C ARG A 56 4.16 3.69 -23.42
N GLY A 57 3.02 4.35 -23.60
CA GLY A 57 1.86 3.82 -24.32
C GLY A 57 0.79 3.16 -23.45
N LEU A 58 0.91 3.22 -22.12
CA LEU A 58 -0.13 2.71 -21.23
C LEU A 58 -1.29 3.70 -21.13
N SER A 59 -2.52 3.18 -21.03
CA SER A 59 -3.67 4.00 -20.68
C SER A 59 -3.51 4.52 -19.25
N THR A 60 -4.19 5.63 -18.93
CA THR A 60 -4.23 6.14 -17.54
C THR A 60 -4.71 5.07 -16.56
N ASP A 61 -5.72 4.30 -16.96
CA ASP A 61 -6.35 3.30 -16.11
C ASP A 61 -5.39 2.14 -15.83
N THR A 62 -4.73 1.64 -16.87
CA THR A 62 -3.72 0.58 -16.74
C THR A 62 -2.51 1.06 -15.92
N ALA A 63 -2.07 2.31 -16.09
CA ALA A 63 -0.98 2.87 -15.29
C ALA A 63 -1.36 2.97 -13.81
N ARG A 64 -2.59 3.43 -13.49
CA ARG A 64 -3.09 3.49 -12.12
C ARG A 64 -3.20 2.09 -11.51
N GLN A 65 -3.81 1.15 -12.22
CA GLN A 65 -3.92 -0.26 -11.81
C GLN A 65 -2.56 -0.84 -11.46
N MET A 66 -1.58 -0.70 -12.36
CA MET A 66 -0.23 -1.20 -12.16
C MET A 66 0.44 -0.64 -10.89
N LEU A 67 0.24 0.66 -10.60
CA LEU A 67 0.81 1.29 -9.40
C LEU A 67 0.10 0.87 -8.11
N ILE A 68 -1.23 0.70 -8.16
CA ILE A 68 -2.02 0.18 -7.03
C ILE A 68 -1.61 -1.27 -6.74
N HIS A 69 -1.51 -2.09 -7.79
CA HIS A 69 -1.06 -3.47 -7.69
C HIS A 69 0.32 -3.57 -7.07
N ALA A 70 1.27 -2.78 -7.56
CA ALA A 70 2.64 -2.77 -7.04
C ALA A 70 2.68 -2.39 -5.55
N PHE A 71 1.82 -1.45 -5.13
CA PHE A 71 1.70 -1.06 -3.72
C PHE A 71 1.14 -2.20 -2.85
N ALA A 72 0.07 -2.87 -3.28
CA ALA A 72 -0.52 -4.00 -2.55
C ALA A 72 0.40 -5.23 -2.55
N GLY A 73 1.10 -5.47 -3.65
CA GLY A 73 2.04 -6.55 -3.87
C GLY A 73 3.16 -6.61 -2.83
N GLU A 74 3.62 -5.46 -2.29
CA GLU A 74 4.61 -5.42 -1.20
C GLU A 74 4.21 -6.26 0.03
N ILE A 75 2.91 -6.42 0.28
CA ILE A 75 2.34 -7.18 1.39
C ILE A 75 1.95 -8.59 0.94
N ILE A 76 1.29 -8.72 -0.22
CA ILE A 76 0.81 -10.00 -0.75
C ILE A 76 1.98 -10.97 -0.95
N GLU A 77 3.10 -10.50 -1.51
CA GLU A 77 4.30 -11.31 -1.76
C GLU A 77 4.94 -11.89 -0.49
N ARG A 78 4.64 -11.34 0.70
CA ARG A 78 5.16 -11.88 1.97
C ARG A 78 4.46 -13.16 2.40
N ILE A 79 3.28 -13.45 1.85
CA ILE A 79 2.50 -14.63 2.16
C ILE A 79 3.23 -15.84 1.58
N ARG A 80 3.64 -16.80 2.41
CA ARG A 80 4.42 -17.97 1.96
C ARG A 80 3.60 -19.05 1.29
N CYS A 81 2.32 -19.17 1.67
CA CYS A 81 1.41 -20.14 1.08
C CYS A 81 0.92 -19.62 -0.28
N GLU A 82 1.33 -20.28 -1.35
CA GLU A 82 1.04 -19.88 -2.73
C GLU A 82 -0.47 -19.80 -3.00
N ALA A 83 -1.23 -20.84 -2.66
CA ALA A 83 -2.69 -20.85 -2.85
C ALA A 83 -3.40 -19.66 -2.15
N VAL A 84 -2.93 -19.27 -0.97
CA VAL A 84 -3.48 -18.10 -0.24
C VAL A 84 -3.04 -16.80 -0.89
N ARG A 85 -1.79 -16.73 -1.37
CA ARG A 85 -1.27 -15.55 -2.06
C ARG A 85 -2.07 -15.28 -3.34
N GLU A 86 -2.24 -16.30 -4.18
CA GLU A 86 -2.98 -16.19 -5.45
C GLU A 86 -4.44 -15.80 -5.24
N GLU A 87 -5.09 -16.38 -4.23
CA GLU A 87 -6.48 -16.05 -3.93
C GLU A 87 -6.63 -14.61 -3.43
N LEU A 88 -5.73 -14.16 -2.55
CA LEU A 88 -5.72 -12.77 -2.08
C LEU A 88 -5.39 -11.78 -3.20
N ASP A 89 -4.48 -12.14 -4.09
CA ASP A 89 -4.11 -11.32 -5.23
C ASP A 89 -5.31 -11.04 -6.14
N LYS A 90 -6.08 -12.09 -6.47
CA LYS A 90 -7.33 -11.94 -7.23
C LYS A 90 -8.36 -11.07 -6.51
N ILE A 91 -8.56 -11.30 -5.22
CA ILE A 91 -9.52 -10.50 -4.42
C ILE A 91 -9.13 -9.02 -4.42
N VAL A 92 -7.83 -8.71 -4.30
CA VAL A 92 -7.32 -7.34 -4.32
C VAL A 92 -7.50 -6.72 -5.70
N TRP A 93 -7.14 -7.45 -6.76
CA TRP A 93 -7.33 -7.02 -8.15
C TRP A 93 -8.79 -6.64 -8.42
N ASP A 94 -9.72 -7.54 -8.14
CA ASP A 94 -11.14 -7.34 -8.40
C ASP A 94 -11.72 -6.16 -7.60
N ARG A 95 -11.24 -5.95 -6.38
CA ARG A 95 -11.81 -4.94 -5.46
C ARG A 95 -11.23 -3.54 -5.65
N LEU A 96 -9.93 -3.43 -5.90
CA LEU A 96 -9.21 -2.16 -5.88
C LEU A 96 -8.76 -1.70 -7.26
N GLU A 97 -8.44 -2.63 -8.15
CA GLU A 97 -7.75 -2.31 -9.41
C GLU A 97 -8.72 -2.36 -10.60
N ALA A 98 -9.54 -3.40 -10.69
CA ALA A 98 -10.58 -3.52 -11.71
C ALA A 98 -11.84 -2.67 -11.40
N ASN A 99 -11.90 -2.00 -10.25
CA ASN A 99 -13.10 -1.33 -9.78
C ASN A 99 -13.30 0.05 -10.44
N PRO A 100 -14.34 0.24 -11.28
CA PRO A 100 -14.55 1.48 -12.04
C PRO A 100 -14.73 2.71 -11.17
N HIS A 101 -15.28 2.54 -9.95
CA HIS A 101 -15.52 3.67 -9.03
C HIS A 101 -14.23 4.28 -8.45
N LEU A 102 -13.11 3.56 -8.49
CA LEU A 102 -11.79 4.04 -8.04
C LEU A 102 -10.92 4.53 -9.20
N ILE A 103 -11.34 4.24 -10.44
CA ILE A 103 -10.63 4.61 -11.68
C ILE A 103 -11.05 6.02 -12.12
N VAL A 104 -12.29 6.43 -11.86
CA VAL A 104 -12.82 7.73 -12.24
C VAL A 104 -12.68 8.73 -11.09
N SER A 105 -11.51 9.33 -10.96
CA SER A 105 -11.43 10.70 -10.43
C SER A 105 -12.06 11.60 -11.50
N LYS A 106 -13.05 12.42 -11.12
CA LYS A 106 -13.53 13.50 -12.00
C LYS A 106 -12.41 14.49 -12.32
#